data_AF-A0A0M1JE72-F1
#
_entry.id   AF-A0A0M1JE72-F1
#
_cell.length_a   1.000
_cell.length_b   1.000
_cell.length_c   1.000
_cell.angle_alpha   90.00
_cell.angle_beta   90.00
_cell.angle_gamma   90.00
#
_symmetry.space_group_name_H-M   'P 1'
#
loop_
_entity.id
_entity.type
_entity.pdbx_description
1 polymer ?
#
loop_
_entity_poly.entity_id
_entity_poly.type
_entity_poly.pdbx_seq_one_letter_code
_entity_poly.pdbx_strand_id
1 'polypeptide(L)'
;MEQFEQQSSIRYKQFRELHVTRLIDYNKQASTPIPRCVLIVDEAQKLFEGRDYQQKADVTRILSSIARQGAAAGIHIILSTQSFQNVALESDAKEQFHLRIGLRHATSMGCRALMGRDNDAMLELEPYTAIYNSHQGETQRNKVVALADLPNFHTRLNTLKAKYPQTTQQKTPSTQQRSTQATKNNFASGDVSAEW
;
A
#
# COMPACT_ATOMS: atom_id res chain seq x y z
N MET A 1 -1.97 3.39 -6.21
CA MET A 1 -1.78 1.97 -5.84
C MET A 1 -1.75 1.06 -7.06
N GLU A 2 -2.68 1.22 -8.01
CA GLU A 2 -2.68 0.47 -9.29
C GLU A 2 -1.34 0.53 -10.04
N GLN A 3 -0.69 1.69 -10.08
CA GLN A 3 0.65 1.82 -10.68
C GLN A 3 1.68 0.87 -10.03
N PHE A 4 1.62 0.62 -8.72
CA PHE A 4 2.52 -0.32 -8.05
C PHE A 4 2.24 -1.77 -8.46
N GLU A 5 0.96 -2.15 -8.61
CA GLU A 5 0.58 -3.46 -9.13
C GLU A 5 1.06 -3.67 -10.58
N GLN A 6 0.91 -2.64 -11.43
CA GLN A 6 1.43 -2.65 -12.80
C GLN A 6 2.96 -2.77 -12.82
N GLN A 7 3.66 -2.01 -11.99
CA GLN A 7 5.12 -2.10 -11.86
C GLN A 7 5.58 -3.50 -11.43
N SER A 8 4.87 -4.14 -10.49
CA SER A 8 5.13 -5.54 -10.11
C SER A 8 5.06 -6.46 -11.32
N SER A 9 3.98 -6.36 -12.09
CA SER A 9 3.74 -7.17 -13.29
C SER A 9 4.79 -6.96 -14.38
N ILE A 10 5.25 -5.71 -14.58
CA ILE A 10 6.32 -5.37 -15.52
C ILE A 10 7.63 -6.02 -15.09
N ARG A 11 7.99 -5.91 -13.81
CA ARG A 11 9.24 -6.50 -13.28
C ARG A 11 9.25 -8.02 -13.44
N TYR A 12 8.14 -8.70 -13.18
CA TYR A 12 8.07 -10.14 -13.39
C TYR A 12 8.22 -10.54 -14.88
N LYS A 13 7.80 -9.71 -15.84
CA LYS A 13 8.10 -9.95 -17.26
C LYS A 13 9.61 -9.87 -17.52
N GLN A 14 10.27 -8.83 -17.02
CA GLN A 14 11.72 -8.64 -17.16
C GLN A 14 12.53 -9.75 -16.46
N PHE A 15 12.04 -10.24 -15.33
CA PHE A 15 12.67 -11.35 -14.60
C PHE A 15 12.66 -12.64 -15.41
N ARG A 16 11.57 -12.90 -16.15
CA ARG A 16 11.46 -14.07 -17.04
C ARG A 16 12.46 -14.03 -18.19
N GLU A 17 12.71 -12.85 -18.76
CA GLU A 17 13.70 -12.69 -19.85
C GLU A 17 15.11 -13.10 -19.42
N LEU A 18 15.46 -12.90 -18.14
CA LEU A 18 16.75 -13.27 -17.56
C LEU A 18 16.71 -14.55 -16.71
N HIS A 19 15.61 -15.30 -16.75
CA HIS A 19 15.43 -16.56 -15.98
C HIS A 19 15.68 -16.40 -14.47
N VAL A 20 15.33 -15.25 -13.90
CA VAL A 20 15.43 -14.96 -12.47
C VAL A 20 14.04 -14.80 -11.85
N THR A 21 13.96 -14.79 -10.52
CA THR A 21 12.68 -14.69 -9.79
C THR A 21 12.59 -13.50 -8.83
N ARG A 22 13.72 -12.80 -8.60
CA ARG A 22 13.82 -11.71 -7.62
C ARG A 22 14.57 -10.52 -8.19
N LEU A 23 14.20 -9.32 -7.73
CA LEU A 23 14.85 -8.06 -8.11
C LEU A 23 16.35 -8.07 -7.86
N ILE A 24 16.80 -8.67 -6.74
CA ILE A 24 18.23 -8.72 -6.42
C ILE A 24 19.03 -9.51 -7.44
N ASP A 25 18.46 -10.58 -7.99
CA ASP A 25 19.13 -11.43 -8.97
C ASP A 25 19.04 -10.80 -10.36
N TYR A 26 17.92 -10.15 -10.68
CA TYR A 26 17.79 -9.32 -11.87
C TYR A 26 18.84 -8.20 -11.93
N ASN A 27 18.99 -7.43 -10.84
CA ASN A 27 19.92 -6.30 -10.79
C ASN A 27 21.41 -6.70 -10.86
N LYS A 28 21.74 -7.99 -10.66
CA LYS A 28 23.11 -8.49 -10.87
C LYS A 28 23.45 -8.70 -12.35
N GLN A 29 22.43 -8.88 -13.20
CA GLN A 29 22.61 -9.23 -14.61
C GLN A 29 22.13 -8.12 -15.56
N ALA A 30 21.15 -7.32 -15.13
CA ALA A 30 20.57 -6.28 -15.96
C ALA A 30 21.55 -5.15 -16.25
N SER A 31 21.58 -4.71 -17.51
CA SER A 31 22.34 -3.52 -17.94
C SER A 31 21.87 -2.25 -17.24
N THR A 32 20.58 -2.18 -16.90
CA THR A 32 19.98 -1.08 -16.14
C THR A 32 19.28 -1.63 -14.89
N PRO A 33 19.93 -1.57 -13.72
CA PRO A 33 19.32 -1.99 -12.47
C PRO A 33 18.06 -1.20 -12.12
N ILE A 34 17.06 -1.86 -11.56
CA ILE A 34 15.78 -1.26 -11.18
C ILE A 34 15.77 -1.00 -9.66
N PRO A 35 15.30 0.17 -9.18
CA PRO A 35 15.27 0.47 -7.75
C PRO A 35 14.17 -0.28 -7.00
N ARG A 36 14.31 -0.38 -5.68
CA ARG A 36 13.21 -0.77 -4.79
C ARG A 36 12.18 0.37 -4.72
N CYS A 37 10.91 0.01 -4.66
CA CYS A 37 9.81 0.96 -4.49
C CYS A 37 9.14 0.74 -3.14
N VAL A 38 8.88 1.82 -2.41
CA VAL A 38 8.16 1.79 -1.14
C VAL A 38 6.92 2.67 -1.27
N LEU A 39 5.75 2.07 -1.05
CA LEU A 39 4.49 2.80 -0.91
C LEU A 39 4.26 3.06 0.57
N ILE A 40 4.15 4.33 0.95
CA ILE A 40 3.80 4.73 2.32
C ILE A 40 2.39 5.30 2.28
N VAL A 41 1.49 4.71 3.05
CA VAL A 41 0.12 5.22 3.24
C VAL A 41 0.01 5.71 4.66
N ASP A 42 -0.06 7.03 4.80
CA ASP A 42 -0.40 7.66 6.07
C ASP A 42 -1.94 7.70 6.18
N GLU A 43 -2.46 7.06 7.22
CA GLU A 43 -3.87 6.76 7.43
C GLU A 43 -4.51 5.79 6.40
N ALA A 44 -4.24 4.50 6.57
CA ALA A 44 -4.79 3.43 5.75
C ALA A 44 -6.32 3.32 5.81
N GLN A 45 -6.99 3.78 6.88
CA GLN A 45 -8.45 3.76 6.97
C GLN A 45 -9.08 4.60 5.84
N LYS A 46 -8.47 5.73 5.49
CA LYS A 46 -8.94 6.62 4.42
C LYS A 46 -8.95 5.97 3.03
N LEU A 47 -8.23 4.87 2.84
CA LEU A 47 -8.31 4.11 1.60
C LEU A 47 -9.69 3.48 1.40
N PHE A 48 -10.49 3.29 2.45
CA PHE A 48 -11.78 2.61 2.41
C PHE A 48 -12.97 3.54 2.68
N GLU A 49 -12.74 4.70 3.29
CA GLU A 49 -13.79 5.67 3.61
C GLU A 49 -14.50 6.19 2.36
N GLY A 50 -15.83 6.35 2.42
CA GLY A 50 -16.65 6.90 1.34
C GLY A 50 -16.72 6.05 0.06
N ARG A 51 -16.07 4.87 0.03
CA ARG A 51 -16.08 3.96 -1.12
C ARG A 51 -17.23 2.96 -1.07
N ASP A 52 -17.75 2.63 -2.25
CA ASP A 52 -18.68 1.53 -2.42
C ASP A 52 -18.01 0.16 -2.21
N TYR A 53 -18.82 -0.91 -2.23
CA TYR A 53 -18.34 -2.27 -2.02
C TYR A 53 -17.28 -2.69 -3.06
N GLN A 54 -17.50 -2.38 -4.33
CA GLN A 54 -16.61 -2.79 -5.42
C GLN A 54 -15.26 -2.09 -5.30
N GLN A 55 -15.26 -0.79 -5.02
CA GLN A 55 -14.06 0.01 -4.84
C GLN A 55 -13.25 -0.44 -3.62
N LYS A 56 -13.91 -0.82 -2.52
CA LYS A 56 -13.23 -1.39 -1.35
C LYS A 56 -12.57 -2.73 -1.70
N ALA A 57 -13.30 -3.60 -2.40
CA ALA A 57 -12.77 -4.88 -2.85
C ALA A 57 -11.54 -4.71 -3.77
N ASP A 58 -11.55 -3.73 -4.67
CA ASP A 58 -10.41 -3.43 -5.54
C ASP A 58 -9.18 -2.96 -4.74
N VAL A 59 -9.37 -2.08 -3.75
CA VAL A 59 -8.29 -1.66 -2.85
C VAL A 59 -7.70 -2.85 -2.10
N THR A 60 -8.56 -3.69 -1.50
CA THR A 60 -8.14 -4.88 -0.77
C THR A 60 -7.37 -5.82 -1.68
N ARG A 61 -7.88 -6.11 -2.88
CA ARG A 61 -7.22 -6.96 -3.88
C ARG A 61 -5.81 -6.46 -4.22
N ILE A 62 -5.65 -5.16 -4.45
CA ILE A 62 -4.34 -4.57 -4.78
C ILE A 62 -3.38 -4.69 -3.59
N LEU A 63 -3.81 -4.36 -2.38
CA LEU A 63 -2.99 -4.46 -1.18
C LEU A 63 -2.56 -5.91 -0.93
N SER A 64 -3.49 -6.87 -1.05
CA SER A 64 -3.21 -8.30 -0.92
C SER A 64 -2.21 -8.80 -1.97
N SER A 65 -2.39 -8.40 -3.24
CA SER A 65 -1.50 -8.74 -4.35
C SER A 65 -0.06 -8.28 -4.08
N ILE A 66 0.11 -7.02 -3.67
CA ILE A 66 1.43 -6.47 -3.36
C ILE A 66 2.01 -7.11 -2.09
N ALA A 67 1.21 -7.37 -1.05
CA ALA A 67 1.71 -7.99 0.17
C ALA A 67 2.22 -9.43 -0.09
N ARG A 68 1.55 -10.19 -0.95
CA ARG A 68 1.94 -11.57 -1.31
C ARG A 68 3.15 -11.66 -2.23
N GLN A 69 3.23 -10.80 -3.24
CA GLN A 69 4.19 -10.96 -4.34
C GLN A 69 5.18 -9.79 -4.48
N GLY A 70 4.87 -8.63 -3.90
CA GLY A 70 5.66 -7.40 -4.08
C GLY A 70 7.11 -7.53 -3.61
N ALA A 71 7.37 -8.27 -2.54
CA ALA A 71 8.71 -8.38 -1.96
C ALA A 71 9.76 -8.90 -2.94
N ALA A 72 9.44 -9.93 -3.75
CA ALA A 72 10.35 -10.47 -4.76
C ALA A 72 10.56 -9.48 -5.91
N ALA A 73 9.53 -8.73 -6.28
CA ALA A 73 9.62 -7.61 -7.21
C ALA A 73 10.31 -6.36 -6.62
N GLY A 74 10.69 -6.37 -5.33
CA GLY A 74 11.27 -5.23 -4.61
C GLY A 74 10.31 -4.06 -4.43
N ILE A 75 9.02 -4.38 -4.28
CA ILE A 75 7.93 -3.46 -3.97
C ILE A 75 7.49 -3.73 -2.53
N HIS A 76 7.49 -2.69 -1.70
CA HIS A 76 7.17 -2.77 -0.28
C HIS A 76 6.07 -1.76 0.07
N ILE A 77 5.25 -2.10 1.07
CA ILE A 77 4.21 -1.22 1.59
C ILE A 77 4.45 -0.96 3.07
N ILE A 78 4.28 0.29 3.48
CA ILE A 78 4.15 0.71 4.88
C ILE A 78 2.75 1.30 5.02
N LEU A 79 1.93 0.69 5.88
CA LEU A 79 0.61 1.19 6.24
C LEU A 79 0.68 1.76 7.66
N SER A 80 0.31 3.02 7.81
CA SER A 80 0.11 3.68 9.09
C SER A 80 -1.38 3.98 9.27
N THR A 81 -1.92 3.83 10.47
CA THR A 81 -3.28 4.24 10.83
C THR A 81 -3.38 4.37 12.34
N GLN A 82 -4.30 5.21 12.81
CA GLN A 82 -4.63 5.28 14.23
C GLN A 82 -5.23 3.96 14.74
N SER A 83 -5.97 3.23 13.90
CA SER A 83 -6.60 1.97 14.28
C SER A 83 -6.78 1.05 13.08
N PHE A 84 -6.23 -0.17 13.19
CA PHE A 84 -6.42 -1.21 12.18
C PHE A 84 -7.81 -1.86 12.20
N GLN A 85 -8.69 -1.49 13.15
CA GLN A 85 -10.04 -2.02 13.24
C GLN A 85 -10.89 -1.67 12.00
N ASN A 86 -10.69 -0.48 11.46
CA ASN A 86 -11.47 0.04 10.33
C ASN A 86 -10.77 -0.18 8.98
N VAL A 87 -9.63 -0.87 8.97
CA VAL A 87 -8.91 -1.22 7.75
C VAL A 87 -9.49 -2.53 7.23
N ALA A 88 -10.22 -2.45 6.11
CA ALA A 88 -10.92 -3.57 5.48
C ALA A 88 -9.98 -4.50 4.68
N LEU A 89 -8.91 -4.97 5.34
CA LEU A 89 -8.06 -6.03 4.81
C LEU A 89 -8.59 -7.40 5.25
N GLU A 90 -8.64 -8.33 4.31
CA GLU A 90 -8.93 -9.74 4.58
C GLU A 90 -7.86 -10.34 5.52
N SER A 91 -8.24 -11.37 6.28
CA SER A 91 -7.34 -11.97 7.29
C SER A 91 -6.08 -12.54 6.67
N ASP A 92 -6.18 -13.19 5.51
CA ASP A 92 -5.07 -13.75 4.74
C ASP A 92 -4.08 -12.66 4.27
N ALA A 93 -4.60 -11.49 3.90
CA ALA A 93 -3.83 -10.32 3.52
C ALA A 93 -3.10 -9.72 4.74
N LYS A 94 -3.78 -9.62 5.89
CA LYS A 94 -3.18 -9.19 7.16
C LYS A 94 -2.05 -10.10 7.62
N GLU A 95 -2.15 -11.40 7.36
CA GLU A 95 -1.11 -12.39 7.66
C GLU A 95 0.17 -12.16 6.82
N GLN A 96 0.08 -11.58 5.63
CA GLN A 96 1.25 -11.23 4.82
C GLN A 96 2.08 -10.09 5.44
N PHE A 97 1.48 -9.28 6.31
CA PHE A 97 2.19 -8.21 7.03
C PHE A 97 2.85 -8.79 8.29
N HIS A 98 4.01 -9.43 8.07
CA HIS A 98 4.82 -10.03 9.13
C HIS A 98 5.36 -8.99 10.12
N LEU A 99 5.81 -7.85 9.61
CA LEU A 99 6.29 -6.74 10.42
C LEU A 99 5.12 -5.88 10.87
N ARG A 100 4.96 -5.75 12.18
CA ARG A 100 3.95 -4.95 12.84
C ARG A 100 4.63 -4.09 13.90
N ILE A 101 4.37 -2.80 13.85
CA ILE A 101 4.90 -1.83 14.81
C ILE A 101 3.72 -1.15 15.47
N GLY A 102 3.60 -1.31 16.78
CA GLY A 102 2.47 -0.79 17.56
C GLY A 102 2.96 0.23 18.57
N LEU A 103 2.33 1.39 18.57
CA LEU A 103 2.44 2.37 19.66
C LEU A 103 1.43 2.04 20.75
N ARG A 104 1.51 2.76 21.87
CA ARG A 104 0.50 2.64 22.94
C ARG A 104 -0.89 2.84 22.35
N HIS A 105 -1.80 1.93 22.67
CA HIS A 105 -3.19 1.98 22.21
C HIS A 105 -4.13 1.90 23.41
N ALA A 106 -5.31 2.53 23.32
CA ALA A 106 -6.21 2.68 24.46
C ALA A 106 -7.11 1.46 24.72
N THR A 107 -7.31 0.60 23.73
CA THR A 107 -8.24 -0.53 23.81
C THR A 107 -7.62 -1.85 23.35
N SER A 108 -8.00 -2.95 24.01
CA SER A 108 -7.60 -4.32 23.66
C SER A 108 -7.99 -4.67 22.22
N MET A 109 -9.21 -4.28 21.78
CA MET A 109 -9.68 -4.53 20.42
C MET A 109 -8.77 -3.91 19.35
N GLY A 110 -8.26 -2.69 19.57
CA GLY A 110 -7.32 -2.08 18.63
C GLY A 110 -5.91 -2.67 18.70
N CYS A 111 -5.47 -3.09 19.88
CA CYS A 111 -4.21 -3.85 20.02
C CYS A 111 -4.28 -5.12 19.18
N ARG A 112 -5.34 -5.90 19.36
CA ARG A 112 -5.54 -7.19 18.67
C ARG A 112 -5.82 -7.02 17.18
N ALA A 113 -6.44 -5.92 16.76
CA ALA A 113 -6.66 -5.63 15.34
C ALA A 113 -5.33 -5.44 14.58
N LEU A 114 -4.30 -4.91 15.24
CA LEU A 114 -2.95 -4.80 14.68
C LEU A 114 -2.14 -6.07 14.98
N MET A 115 -1.96 -6.42 16.25
CA MET A 115 -1.03 -7.45 16.71
C MET A 115 -1.60 -8.88 16.71
N GLY A 116 -2.87 -9.08 16.42
CA GLY A 116 -3.49 -10.40 16.45
C GLY A 116 -4.18 -10.72 17.78
N ARG A 117 -4.98 -11.79 17.78
CA ARG A 117 -6.04 -12.07 18.75
C ARG A 117 -5.59 -12.06 20.22
N ASP A 118 -4.37 -12.47 20.51
CA ASP A 118 -3.88 -12.71 21.88
C ASP A 118 -2.71 -11.78 22.27
N ASN A 119 -2.60 -10.62 21.62
CA ASN A 119 -1.53 -9.65 21.85
C ASN A 119 -2.09 -8.27 22.24
N ASP A 120 -2.27 -8.07 23.53
CA ASP A 120 -2.71 -6.81 24.15
C ASP A 120 -1.56 -5.95 24.66
N ALA A 121 -0.30 -6.33 24.37
CA ALA A 121 0.88 -5.71 24.98
C ALA A 121 1.02 -4.20 24.69
N MET A 122 0.32 -3.69 23.67
CA MET A 122 0.26 -2.25 23.36
C MET A 122 -0.51 -1.42 24.42
N LEU A 123 -1.33 -2.03 25.28
CA LEU A 123 -2.07 -1.33 26.35
C LEU A 123 -1.12 -0.73 27.39
N GLU A 124 -0.15 -1.53 27.80
CA GLU A 124 0.76 -1.26 28.92
C GLU A 124 2.07 -0.59 28.47
N LEU A 125 2.13 -0.10 27.22
CA LEU A 125 3.33 0.59 26.74
C LEU A 125 3.50 1.94 27.41
N GLU A 126 4.71 2.16 27.92
CA GLU A 126 5.12 3.46 28.42
C GLU A 126 5.15 4.50 27.27
N PRO A 127 4.93 5.80 27.57
CA PRO A 127 5.07 6.87 26.58
C PRO A 127 6.42 6.81 25.85
N TYR A 128 6.41 7.17 24.56
CA TYR A 128 7.60 7.15 23.70
C TYR A 128 8.25 5.77 23.53
N THR A 129 7.50 4.69 23.73
CA THR A 129 7.92 3.33 23.36
C THR A 129 7.02 2.75 22.27
N ALA A 130 7.54 1.74 21.58
CA ALA A 130 6.79 0.97 20.60
C ALA A 130 7.08 -0.53 20.77
N ILE A 131 6.14 -1.37 20.36
CA ILE A 131 6.39 -2.78 20.09
C ILE A 131 6.83 -2.93 18.65
N TYR A 132 8.00 -3.51 18.45
CA TYR A 132 8.44 -4.09 17.20
C TYR A 132 8.14 -5.59 17.22
N ASN A 133 7.37 -6.07 16.24
CA ASN A 133 7.07 -7.50 16.08
C ASN A 133 7.26 -7.89 14.61
N SER A 134 8.21 -8.79 14.33
CA SER A 134 8.49 -9.27 12.96
C SER A 134 7.87 -10.65 12.65
N HIS A 135 6.97 -11.15 13.50
CA HIS A 135 6.40 -12.50 13.45
C HIS A 135 4.88 -12.42 13.59
N GLN A 136 4.23 -11.64 12.71
CA GLN A 136 2.76 -11.57 12.60
C GLN A 136 2.05 -11.21 13.91
N GLY A 137 2.72 -10.54 14.83
CA GLY A 137 2.13 -10.14 16.09
C GLY A 137 2.10 -11.24 17.17
N GLU A 138 2.87 -12.32 17.03
CA GLU A 138 3.06 -13.29 18.12
C GLU A 138 3.59 -12.61 19.40
N THR A 139 2.86 -12.71 20.51
CA THR A 139 3.18 -11.99 21.76
C THR A 139 4.60 -12.28 22.27
N GLN A 140 5.07 -13.52 22.16
CA GLN A 140 6.44 -13.93 22.57
C GLN A 140 7.55 -13.29 21.73
N ARG A 141 7.22 -12.73 20.57
CA ARG A 141 8.14 -12.09 19.63
C ARG A 141 8.14 -10.57 19.73
N ASN A 142 7.34 -10.00 20.64
CA ASN A 142 7.33 -8.57 20.91
C ASN A 142 8.69 -8.11 21.44
N LYS A 143 9.22 -7.03 20.85
CA LYS A 143 10.37 -6.29 21.37
C LYS A 143 9.94 -4.87 21.65
N VAL A 144 10.08 -4.40 22.89
CA VAL A 144 9.84 -2.99 23.24
C VAL A 144 11.06 -2.17 22.84
N VAL A 145 10.83 -1.08 22.12
CA VAL A 145 11.87 -0.15 21.67
C VAL A 145 11.54 1.27 22.11
N ALA A 146 12.55 2.02 22.53
CA ALA A 146 12.42 3.45 22.84
C ALA A 146 12.45 4.28 21.55
N LEU A 147 11.49 5.20 21.39
CA LEU A 147 11.39 6.11 20.26
C LEU A 147 12.18 7.42 20.48
N ALA A 148 12.55 7.70 21.73
CA ALA A 148 13.39 8.85 22.08
C ALA A 148 14.83 8.69 21.52
N ASP A 149 15.26 7.46 21.23
CA ASP A 149 16.56 7.14 20.66
C ASP A 149 16.56 7.25 19.13
N LEU A 150 16.05 8.35 18.58
CA LEU A 150 16.28 8.71 17.18
C LEU A 150 17.42 9.74 17.07
N PRO A 151 18.68 9.39 17.43
CA PRO A 151 19.78 10.31 17.35
C PRO A 151 19.98 10.74 15.89
N ASN A 152 20.34 12.00 15.70
CA ASN A 152 20.75 12.54 14.42
C ASN A 152 19.66 12.53 13.33
N PHE A 153 18.36 12.55 13.67
CA PHE A 153 17.28 12.60 12.67
C PHE A 153 17.51 13.71 11.62
N HIS A 154 17.74 14.95 12.08
CA HIS A 154 17.96 16.10 11.19
C HIS A 154 19.22 15.92 10.33
N THR A 155 20.33 15.49 10.94
CA THR A 155 21.59 15.22 10.23
C THR A 155 21.40 14.15 9.16
N ARG A 156 20.76 13.02 9.51
CA ARG A 156 20.47 11.92 8.60
C ARG A 156 19.54 12.34 7.47
N LEU A 157 18.49 13.11 7.78
CA LEU A 157 17.56 13.65 6.79
C LEU A 157 18.28 14.57 5.79
N ASN A 158 19.16 15.45 6.28
CA ASN A 158 19.96 16.33 5.43
C ASN A 158 20.92 15.54 4.52
N THR A 159 21.60 14.52 5.07
CA THR A 159 22.44 13.60 4.28
C THR A 159 21.65 12.90 3.18
N LEU A 160 20.42 12.45 3.48
CA LEU A 160 19.54 11.82 2.48
C LEU A 160 19.11 12.81 1.40
N LYS A 161 18.72 14.04 1.76
CA LYS A 161 18.35 15.08 0.79
C LYS A 161 19.50 15.46 -0.13
N ALA A 162 20.74 15.52 0.38
CA ALA A 162 21.92 15.80 -0.42
C ALA A 162 22.27 14.63 -1.37
N LYS A 163 22.12 13.38 -0.90
CA LYS A 163 22.41 12.18 -1.68
C LYS A 163 21.35 11.89 -2.75
N TYR A 164 20.10 12.24 -2.47
CA TYR A 164 18.95 12.04 -3.35
C TYR A 164 18.18 13.37 -3.50
N PRO A 165 18.74 14.36 -4.21
CA PRO A 165 18.01 15.59 -4.49
C PRO A 165 16.70 15.23 -5.18
N GLN A 166 15.59 15.80 -4.72
CA GLN A 166 14.23 15.47 -5.20
C GLN A 166 14.16 15.65 -6.72
N THR A 167 14.27 14.56 -7.47
CA THR A 167 14.01 14.53 -8.92
C THR A 167 12.50 14.48 -9.12
N THR A 168 11.79 15.56 -8.77
CA THR A 168 10.35 15.65 -8.97
C THR A 168 10.06 15.82 -10.46
N GLN A 169 9.97 14.70 -11.19
CA GLN A 169 8.99 14.58 -12.25
C GLN A 169 7.87 13.68 -11.73
N GLN A 170 6.96 14.24 -10.94
CA GLN A 170 5.62 13.67 -10.86
C GLN A 170 4.98 13.86 -12.25
N LYS A 171 5.15 12.89 -13.15
CA LYS A 171 4.23 12.74 -14.27
C LYS A 171 2.92 12.21 -13.70
N THR A 172 2.05 13.11 -13.24
CA THR A 172 0.64 12.80 -13.11
C THR A 172 0.13 12.54 -14.53
N PRO A 173 -0.33 11.34 -14.88
CA PRO A 173 -0.99 11.14 -16.17
C PRO A 173 -2.24 12.02 -16.17
N SER A 174 -2.33 12.93 -17.14
CA SER A 174 -3.53 13.72 -17.38
C SER A 174 -4.72 12.78 -17.49
N THR A 175 -5.69 12.91 -16.59
CA THR A 175 -7.01 12.30 -16.74
C THR A 175 -7.58 12.79 -18.08
N GLN A 176 -7.55 11.96 -19.11
CA GLN A 176 -8.35 12.21 -20.31
C GLN A 176 -9.80 12.24 -19.84
N GLN A 177 -10.38 13.45 -19.81
CA GLN A 177 -11.80 13.64 -19.69
C GLN A 177 -12.46 12.79 -20.77
N ARG A 178 -13.16 11.73 -20.37
CA ARG A 178 -14.15 11.08 -21.24
C ARG A 178 -15.21 12.14 -21.52
N SER A 179 -15.14 12.77 -22.69
CA SER A 179 -16.24 13.55 -23.24
C SER A 179 -17.43 12.60 -23.41
N THR A 180 -18.48 12.81 -22.64
CA THR A 180 -19.80 12.23 -22.92
C THR A 180 -20.34 12.89 -24.19
N GLN A 181 -20.12 12.27 -25.35
CA GLN A 181 -20.93 12.55 -26.53
C GLN A 181 -22.29 11.88 -26.33
N ALA A 182 -23.27 12.69 -25.92
CA ALA A 182 -24.66 12.34 -26.02
C ALA A 182 -25.05 12.34 -27.51
N THR A 183 -25.31 11.16 -28.06
CA THR A 183 -25.87 11.01 -29.41
C THR A 183 -27.31 11.51 -29.37
N LYS A 184 -27.54 12.75 -29.84
CA LYS A 184 -28.87 13.23 -30.22
C LYS A 184 -29.25 12.50 -31.51
N ASN A 185 -30.16 11.53 -31.42
CA ASN A 185 -30.84 10.99 -32.60
C ASN A 185 -31.76 12.08 -33.16
N ASN A 186 -31.37 12.63 -34.31
CA ASN A 186 -32.26 13.38 -35.20
C ASN A 186 -33.18 12.37 -35.88
N PHE A 187 -34.46 12.34 -35.50
CA PHE A 187 -35.53 11.93 -36.40
C PHE A 187 -36.15 13.21 -36.98
N ALA A 188 -35.87 13.47 -38.26
CA ALA A 188 -36.58 14.44 -39.06
C ALA A 188 -37.68 13.71 -39.84
N SER A 189 -38.92 14.08 -39.49
CA SER A 189 -40.13 14.19 -40.30
C SER A 189 -40.19 13.53 -41.69
N GLY A 190 -41.13 12.60 -41.83
CA GLY A 190 -41.83 12.28 -43.08
C GLY A 190 -43.33 12.24 -42.77
N ASP A 191 -44.07 13.10 -43.47
CA ASP A 191 -45.51 13.33 -43.35
C ASP A 191 -46.33 12.28 -44.12
N VAL A 192 -47.66 12.34 -43.96
CA VAL A 192 -48.75 11.79 -44.81
C VAL A 192 -49.42 10.45 -44.38
N SER A 193 -50.56 10.63 -43.69
CA SER A 193 -51.91 10.06 -43.95
C SER A 193 -52.13 8.54 -44.15
N ALA A 194 -52.91 7.93 -43.26
CA ALA A 194 -54.06 7.06 -43.61
C ALA A 194 -54.90 6.69 -42.36
N GLU A 195 -56.22 6.85 -42.52
CA GLU A 195 -57.41 6.21 -41.89
C GLU A 195 -57.13 4.94 -41.04
N TRP A 196 -57.75 4.64 -39.89
CA TRP A 196 -59.13 4.80 -39.37
C TRP A 196 -59.11 4.97 -37.84
#